data_AF-I2GZA0-F1
#
_entry.id   AF-I2GZA0-F1
#
_cell.length_a   1.000
_cell.length_b   1.000
_cell.length_c   1.000
_cell.angle_alpha   90.00
_cell.angle_beta   90.00
_cell.angle_gamma   90.00
#
_symmetry.space_group_name_H-M   'P 1'
#
loop_
_entity.id
_entity.type
_entity.pdbx_description
1 polymer ?
#
loop_
_entity_poly.entity_id
_entity_poly.type
_entity_poly.pdbx_seq_one_letter_code
_entity_poly.pdbx_strand_id
1 'polypeptide(L)'
;MSAQKAPKWYPSEDAAVAKKTRKSARPQKLRASLVPGTVLILLAGRFRGKRVVYLKHMDDNTLLISGPFKVNGVPLRRVNARYVIATSTKVSVAGVNVEKFNAQYFAKEKLNKKEKKEAQMFPENTSKEVKTERVADQKAVDKALLAEIKKTPLLKQYLAASFSLKNGDKPHMLKF
;
A
#
# COMPACT_ATOMS: atom_id res chain seq x y z
N MET A 1 4.38 45.67 -48.31
CA MET A 1 3.65 44.39 -48.16
C MET A 1 3.82 43.91 -46.72
N SER A 2 2.76 43.75 -45.94
CA SER A 2 2.87 43.20 -44.58
C SER A 2 3.25 41.71 -44.64
N ALA A 3 4.24 41.28 -43.84
CA ALA A 3 4.78 39.93 -43.86
C ALA A 3 3.77 38.81 -43.51
N GLN A 4 2.66 39.15 -42.84
CA GLN A 4 1.56 38.22 -42.57
C GLN A 4 0.22 38.95 -42.59
N LYS A 5 -0.79 38.34 -43.23
CA LYS A 5 -2.15 38.88 -43.29
C LYS A 5 -2.87 38.57 -41.97
N ALA A 6 -3.39 39.59 -41.31
CA ALA A 6 -4.13 39.43 -40.06
C ALA A 6 -5.38 38.53 -40.26
N PRO A 7 -5.70 37.63 -39.33
CA PRO A 7 -6.93 36.87 -39.38
C PRO A 7 -8.15 37.81 -39.26
N LYS A 8 -9.21 37.45 -39.98
CA LYS A 8 -10.46 38.23 -40.02
C LYS A 8 -11.29 38.09 -38.74
N TRP A 9 -11.00 37.07 -37.93
CA TRP A 9 -11.66 36.76 -36.67
C TRP A 9 -10.62 36.28 -35.66
N TYR A 10 -10.69 36.82 -34.45
CA TYR A 10 -9.91 36.36 -33.31
C TYR A 10 -10.87 35.67 -32.35
N PRO A 11 -10.64 34.39 -32.01
CA PRO A 11 -11.46 33.72 -31.00
C PRO A 11 -11.30 34.43 -29.65
N SER A 12 -12.35 34.36 -28.81
CA SER A 12 -12.22 34.84 -27.44
C SER A 12 -11.16 34.01 -26.70
N GLU A 13 -10.32 34.70 -25.94
CA GLU A 13 -9.34 34.09 -25.03
C GLU A 13 -9.98 33.60 -23.72
N ASP A 14 -11.27 33.88 -23.51
CA ASP A 14 -12.01 33.46 -22.32
C ASP A 14 -12.19 31.93 -22.26
N ALA A 15 -11.69 31.32 -21.20
CA ALA A 15 -11.90 29.89 -20.94
C ALA A 15 -13.31 29.62 -20.41
N ALA A 16 -14.02 28.68 -21.03
CA ALA A 16 -15.35 28.27 -20.57
C ALA A 16 -15.30 27.56 -19.20
N VAL A 17 -16.27 27.87 -18.34
CA VAL A 17 -16.40 27.24 -17.01
C VAL A 17 -16.97 25.82 -17.13
N ALA A 18 -16.40 24.87 -16.38
CA ALA A 18 -16.90 23.51 -16.32
C ALA A 18 -18.33 23.43 -15.76
N LYS A 19 -19.16 22.59 -16.36
CA LYS A 19 -20.53 22.35 -15.90
C LYS A 19 -20.55 21.77 -14.48
N LYS A 20 -21.59 22.08 -13.70
CA LYS A 20 -21.80 21.53 -12.36
C LYS A 20 -21.96 20.00 -12.44
N THR A 21 -20.95 19.28 -11.93
CA THR A 21 -20.97 17.81 -11.88
C THR A 21 -21.83 17.29 -10.73
N ARG A 22 -22.45 16.11 -10.90
CA ARG A 22 -23.30 15.43 -9.91
C ARG A 22 -22.72 14.09 -9.46
N LYS A 23 -21.40 14.01 -9.28
CA LYS A 23 -20.72 12.80 -8.80
C LYS A 23 -20.45 12.91 -7.31
N SER A 24 -20.94 11.94 -6.52
CA SER A 24 -20.66 11.82 -5.10
C SER A 24 -19.68 10.67 -4.83
N ALA A 25 -18.75 10.88 -3.89
CA ALA A 25 -17.82 9.85 -3.45
C ALA A 25 -18.51 8.95 -2.42
N ARG A 26 -18.81 7.71 -2.80
CA ARG A 26 -19.40 6.68 -1.92
C ARG A 26 -18.29 5.78 -1.36
N PRO A 27 -18.45 5.22 -0.14
CA PRO A 27 -17.44 4.34 0.44
C PRO A 27 -17.23 3.09 -0.41
N GLN A 28 -15.98 2.65 -0.55
CA GLN A 28 -15.65 1.45 -1.30
C GLN A 28 -16.04 0.20 -0.50
N LYS A 29 -16.82 -0.70 -1.13
CA LYS A 29 -17.09 -2.03 -0.60
C LYS A 29 -15.94 -2.99 -0.97
N LEU A 30 -15.26 -3.53 0.03
CA LEU A 30 -14.28 -4.59 -0.17
C LEU A 30 -14.97 -5.94 -0.45
N ARG A 31 -14.26 -6.85 -1.12
CA ARG A 31 -14.70 -8.25 -1.27
C ARG A 31 -14.70 -8.95 0.08
N ALA A 32 -15.61 -9.93 0.26
CA ALA A 32 -15.82 -10.62 1.54
C ALA A 32 -14.59 -11.38 2.06
N SER A 33 -13.64 -11.76 1.19
CA SER A 33 -12.41 -12.46 1.62
C SER A 33 -11.42 -11.56 2.37
N LEU A 34 -11.53 -10.23 2.26
CA LEU A 34 -10.67 -9.28 2.95
C LEU A 34 -11.23 -8.98 4.34
N VAL A 35 -10.86 -9.79 5.32
CA VAL A 35 -11.22 -9.63 6.73
C VAL A 35 -9.95 -9.39 7.57
N PRO A 36 -9.95 -8.47 8.54
CA PRO A 36 -8.79 -8.25 9.42
C PRO A 36 -8.23 -9.56 9.97
N GLY A 37 -6.91 -9.72 9.90
CA GLY A 37 -6.19 -10.93 10.29
C GLY A 37 -5.99 -11.96 9.17
N THR A 38 -6.67 -11.83 8.03
CA THR A 38 -6.43 -12.70 6.87
C THR A 38 -5.01 -12.56 6.34
N VAL A 39 -4.37 -13.68 6.00
CA VAL A 39 -3.07 -13.68 5.31
C VAL A 39 -3.27 -13.29 3.84
N LEU A 40 -2.36 -12.48 3.33
CA LEU A 40 -2.40 -11.84 2.04
C LEU A 40 -1.13 -12.18 1.26
N ILE A 41 -1.27 -12.48 -0.03
CA ILE A 41 -0.12 -12.60 -0.95
C ILE A 41 -0.01 -11.30 -1.74
N LEU A 42 1.13 -10.62 -1.64
CA LEU A 42 1.39 -9.41 -2.41
C LEU A 42 1.75 -9.77 -3.85
N LEU A 43 1.04 -9.20 -4.83
CA LEU A 43 1.29 -9.48 -6.24
C LEU A 43 2.27 -8.50 -6.89
N ALA A 44 2.34 -7.27 -6.38
CA ALA A 44 3.08 -6.18 -7.01
C ALA A 44 3.99 -5.41 -6.04
N GLY A 45 4.94 -4.66 -6.61
CA GLY A 45 5.85 -3.79 -5.88
C GLY A 45 7.11 -4.48 -5.35
N ARG A 46 7.81 -3.78 -4.46
CA ARG A 46 9.11 -4.21 -3.88
C ARG A 46 9.01 -5.51 -3.08
N PHE A 47 7.86 -5.76 -2.46
CA PHE A 47 7.58 -6.92 -1.59
C PHE A 47 6.67 -7.95 -2.26
N ARG A 48 6.57 -7.97 -3.60
CA ARG A 48 5.80 -8.99 -4.33
C ARG A 48 6.26 -10.40 -3.96
N GLY A 49 5.32 -11.34 -3.94
CA GLY A 49 5.49 -12.72 -3.49
C GLY A 49 5.50 -12.89 -1.97
N LYS A 50 5.65 -11.83 -1.17
CA LYS A 50 5.61 -11.97 0.30
C LYS A 50 4.19 -12.22 0.80
N ARG A 51 4.10 -13.06 1.83
CA ARG A 51 2.85 -13.35 2.57
C ARG A 51 2.77 -12.46 3.80
N VAL A 52 1.68 -11.70 3.94
CA VAL A 52 1.58 -10.59 4.89
C VAL A 52 0.24 -10.64 5.60
N VAL A 53 0.13 -10.11 6.82
CA VAL A 53 -1.13 -10.07 7.57
C VAL A 53 -1.88 -8.77 7.28
N TYR A 54 -3.18 -8.87 6.98
CA TYR A 54 -4.08 -7.73 6.86
C TYR A 54 -4.50 -7.20 8.24
N LEU A 55 -4.45 -5.89 8.48
CA LEU A 55 -4.80 -5.30 9.78
C LEU A 55 -6.06 -4.43 9.74
N LYS A 56 -6.11 -3.43 8.86
CA LYS A 56 -7.17 -2.40 8.85
C LYS A 56 -7.43 -1.87 7.45
N HIS A 57 -8.70 -1.58 7.13
CA HIS A 57 -9.08 -0.82 5.94
C HIS A 57 -8.89 0.67 6.22
N MET A 58 -8.19 1.36 5.33
CA MET A 58 -7.88 2.79 5.47
C MET A 58 -8.83 3.66 4.64
N ASP A 59 -8.94 4.93 5.02
CA ASP A 59 -9.86 5.91 4.41
C ASP A 59 -9.51 6.24 2.95
N ASP A 60 -8.25 6.01 2.55
CA ASP A 60 -7.77 6.19 1.18
C ASP A 60 -7.99 4.95 0.29
N ASN A 61 -8.87 4.03 0.72
CA ASN A 61 -9.17 2.75 0.07
C ASN A 61 -7.96 1.81 -0.04
N THR A 62 -6.93 2.02 0.77
CA THR A 62 -5.80 1.09 0.90
C THR A 62 -5.96 0.21 2.12
N LEU A 63 -5.17 -0.86 2.16
CA LEU A 63 -5.08 -1.81 3.26
C LEU A 63 -3.81 -1.52 4.05
N LEU A 64 -3.94 -1.45 5.37
CA LEU A 64 -2.81 -1.52 6.26
C LEU A 64 -2.42 -2.99 6.45
N ILE A 65 -1.15 -3.29 6.22
CA ILE A 65 -0.60 -4.63 6.32
C ILE A 65 0.66 -4.63 7.19
N SER A 66 0.97 -5.76 7.81
CA SER A 66 2.27 -6.02 8.47
C SER A 66 2.79 -7.42 8.17
N GLY A 67 4.09 -7.49 7.85
CA GLY A 67 4.83 -8.71 7.53
C GLY A 67 5.03 -9.70 8.67
N PRO A 68 4.61 -9.35 9.89
CA PRO A 68 5.55 -8.77 10.87
C PRO A 68 6.99 -8.57 10.37
N PHE A 69 7.57 -7.39 10.56
CA PHE A 69 8.89 -7.07 10.02
C PHE A 69 9.96 -8.08 10.44
N LYS A 70 9.88 -8.58 11.68
CA LYS A 70 10.81 -9.58 12.22
C LYS A 70 10.72 -10.97 11.58
N VAL A 71 9.65 -11.28 10.83
CA VAL A 71 9.46 -12.60 10.19
C VAL A 71 9.96 -12.60 8.75
N ASN A 72 9.49 -11.65 7.94
CA ASN A 72 9.75 -11.66 6.49
C ASN A 72 10.31 -10.34 5.94
N GLY A 73 10.60 -9.37 6.82
CA GLY A 73 11.17 -8.07 6.47
C GLY A 73 10.18 -7.08 5.87
N VAL A 74 8.87 -7.37 5.84
CA VAL A 74 7.86 -6.43 5.35
C VAL A 74 7.37 -5.55 6.51
N PRO A 75 7.59 -4.22 6.49
CA PRO A 75 7.16 -3.33 7.56
C PRO A 75 5.67 -3.00 7.45
N LEU A 76 5.15 -2.25 8.43
CA LEU A 76 3.87 -1.58 8.38
C LEU A 76 3.80 -0.74 7.10
N ARG A 77 2.86 -1.12 6.22
CA ARG A 77 2.80 -0.57 4.88
C ARG A 77 1.37 -0.44 4.39
N ARG A 78 1.15 0.53 3.51
CA ARG A 78 -0.09 0.66 2.73
C ARG A 78 0.00 -0.14 1.44
N VAL A 79 -1.04 -0.89 1.12
CA VAL A 79 -1.17 -1.63 -0.12
C VAL A 79 -2.57 -1.51 -0.70
N ASN A 80 -2.68 -1.38 -2.01
CA ASN A 80 -3.97 -1.34 -2.69
C ASN A 80 -4.62 -2.73 -2.74
N ALA A 81 -5.91 -2.80 -2.41
CA ALA A 81 -6.68 -4.04 -2.30
C ALA A 81 -6.71 -4.91 -3.58
N ARG A 82 -6.54 -4.32 -4.77
CA ARG A 82 -6.51 -5.07 -6.04
C ARG A 82 -5.20 -5.82 -6.30
N TYR A 83 -4.11 -5.42 -5.67
CA TYR A 83 -2.77 -6.00 -5.88
C TYR A 83 -2.43 -7.12 -4.90
N VAL A 84 -3.46 -7.77 -4.37
CA VAL A 84 -3.34 -8.76 -3.31
C VAL A 84 -4.29 -9.92 -3.58
N ILE A 85 -3.85 -11.13 -3.24
CA ILE A 85 -4.72 -12.31 -3.09
C ILE A 85 -4.94 -12.55 -1.61
N ALA A 86 -6.20 -12.65 -1.19
CA ALA A 86 -6.53 -13.01 0.19
C ALA A 86 -6.60 -14.53 0.28
N THR A 87 -5.84 -15.12 1.21
CA THR A 87 -5.86 -16.55 1.46
C THR A 87 -7.00 -16.93 2.42
N SER A 88 -7.29 -18.22 2.54
CA SER A 88 -8.22 -18.75 3.53
C SER A 88 -7.70 -18.70 4.97
N THR A 89 -6.38 -18.74 5.17
CA THR A 89 -5.74 -18.68 6.49
C THR A 89 -5.93 -17.31 7.16
N LYS A 90 -6.31 -17.33 8.44
CA LYS A 90 -6.54 -16.14 9.27
C LYS A 90 -5.79 -16.23 10.60
N VAL A 91 -5.39 -15.06 11.10
CA VAL A 91 -4.75 -14.86 12.40
C VAL A 91 -5.64 -13.97 13.25
N SER A 92 -5.78 -14.24 14.54
CA SER A 92 -6.54 -13.35 15.42
C SER A 92 -5.81 -12.01 15.59
N VAL A 93 -6.51 -10.90 15.37
CA VAL A 93 -5.96 -9.53 15.46
C VAL A 93 -6.56 -8.69 16.59
N ALA A 94 -7.34 -9.31 17.48
CA ALA A 94 -8.03 -8.60 18.56
C ALA A 94 -7.09 -7.86 19.53
N GLY A 95 -5.86 -8.37 19.73
CA GLY A 95 -4.87 -7.76 20.61
C GLY A 95 -3.95 -6.72 19.96
N VAL A 96 -4.20 -6.32 18.71
CA VAL A 96 -3.34 -5.40 17.97
C VAL A 96 -3.98 -4.01 17.95
N ASN A 97 -3.31 -3.00 18.50
CA ASN A 97 -3.76 -1.61 18.38
C ASN A 97 -3.43 -1.07 16.98
N VAL A 98 -4.47 -0.73 16.21
CA VAL A 98 -4.37 -0.23 14.83
C VAL A 98 -5.00 1.15 14.65
N GLU A 99 -5.48 1.76 15.74
CA GLU A 99 -6.26 3.00 15.69
C GLU A 99 -5.41 4.19 15.27
N LYS A 100 -4.16 4.25 15.77
CA LYS A 100 -3.16 5.30 15.48
C LYS A 100 -2.90 5.49 13.97
N PHE A 101 -3.01 4.44 13.17
CA PHE A 101 -2.57 4.46 11.77
C PHE A 101 -3.66 4.98 10.83
N ASN A 102 -3.37 6.10 10.18
CA ASN A 102 -4.20 6.75 9.16
C ASN A 102 -3.35 7.12 7.92
N ALA A 103 -3.97 7.66 6.86
CA ALA A 103 -3.26 8.01 5.63
C ALA A 103 -2.18 9.09 5.85
N GLN A 104 -2.40 10.00 6.82
CA GLN A 104 -1.49 11.08 7.17
C GLN A 104 -0.20 10.56 7.84
N TYR A 105 -0.28 9.54 8.67
CA TYR A 105 0.88 8.85 9.27
C TYR A 105 1.86 8.35 8.20
N PHE A 106 1.33 7.91 7.04
CA PHE A 106 2.12 7.44 5.91
C PHE A 106 2.34 8.48 4.81
N ALA A 107 2.03 9.75 5.07
CA ALA A 107 2.32 10.83 4.14
C ALA A 107 3.83 10.91 3.90
N LYS A 108 4.22 11.02 2.64
CA LYS A 108 5.61 11.25 2.27
C LYS A 108 5.93 12.72 2.54
N GLU A 109 7.12 12.99 3.09
CA GLU A 109 7.62 14.35 3.23
C GLU A 109 7.68 15.04 1.87
N LYS A 110 7.15 16.26 1.82
CA LYS A 110 7.07 17.04 0.59
C LYS A 110 8.39 17.75 0.38
N LEU A 111 9.17 17.27 -0.58
CA LEU A 111 10.36 17.98 -1.07
C LEU A 111 9.96 19.10 -2.03
N ASN A 112 10.71 20.21 -1.99
CA ASN A 112 10.57 21.31 -2.94
C ASN A 112 11.05 20.91 -4.34
N LYS A 113 10.68 21.69 -5.37
CA LYS A 113 11.06 21.38 -6.76
C LYS A 113 12.59 21.31 -6.97
N LYS A 114 13.35 22.17 -6.28
CA LYS A 114 14.83 22.19 -6.34
C LYS A 114 15.43 20.93 -5.71
N GLU A 115 15.06 20.65 -4.46
CA GLU A 115 15.46 19.44 -3.72
C GLU A 115 15.11 18.14 -4.47
N LYS A 116 13.96 18.09 -5.14
CA LYS A 116 13.59 16.93 -5.98
C LYS A 116 14.54 16.74 -7.16
N LYS A 117 14.95 17.83 -7.83
CA LYS A 117 15.90 17.75 -8.95
C LYS A 117 17.27 17.28 -8.47
N GLU A 118 17.77 17.84 -7.38
CA GLU A 118 19.06 17.46 -6.79
C GLU A 118 19.08 16.01 -6.32
N ALA A 119 18.06 15.57 -5.56
CA ALA A 119 17.95 14.19 -5.09
C ALA A 119 17.84 13.17 -6.23
N GLN A 120 17.38 13.58 -7.42
CA GLN A 120 17.26 12.73 -8.59
C GLN A 120 18.55 12.68 -9.42
N MET A 121 19.36 13.74 -9.38
CA MET A 121 20.68 13.79 -10.04
C MET A 121 21.80 13.17 -9.19
N PHE A 122 21.70 13.23 -7.85
CA PHE A 122 22.69 12.70 -6.91
C PHE A 122 22.05 11.74 -5.90
N PRO A 123 21.70 10.49 -6.32
CA PRO A 123 20.99 9.55 -5.47
C PRO A 123 21.79 9.05 -4.25
N GLU A 124 23.13 9.05 -4.31
CA GLU A 124 24.01 8.55 -3.22
C GLU A 124 23.95 9.40 -1.94
N ASN A 125 23.62 10.70 -2.04
CA ASN A 125 23.61 11.61 -0.89
C ASN A 125 22.28 11.63 -0.11
N THR A 126 21.29 10.82 -0.50
CA THR A 126 19.95 10.84 0.10
C THR A 126 19.63 9.52 0.82
N SER A 127 20.38 9.21 1.88
CA SER A 127 20.00 8.14 2.80
C SER A 127 18.65 8.50 3.43
N LYS A 128 17.62 7.68 3.19
CA LYS A 128 16.31 7.86 3.79
C LYS A 128 16.36 7.37 5.22
N GLU A 129 16.65 8.27 6.14
CA GLU A 129 16.63 7.96 7.56
C GLU A 129 15.21 7.56 7.99
N VAL A 130 15.12 6.45 8.72
CA VAL A 130 13.84 5.94 9.21
C VAL A 130 13.52 6.61 10.53
N LYS A 131 12.38 7.29 10.60
CA LYS A 131 11.89 7.91 11.85
C LYS A 131 11.84 6.88 12.98
N THR A 132 12.42 7.23 14.13
CA THR A 132 12.46 6.41 15.35
C THR A 132 11.06 5.98 15.80
N GLU A 133 10.07 6.85 15.64
CA GLU A 133 8.66 6.56 15.91
C GLU A 133 8.15 5.32 15.16
N ARG A 134 8.45 5.22 13.85
CA ARG A 134 8.01 4.08 13.03
C ARG A 134 8.65 2.78 13.46
N VAL A 135 9.89 2.84 13.94
CA VAL A 135 10.60 1.68 14.47
C VAL A 135 9.96 1.19 15.78
N ALA A 136 9.57 2.12 16.66
CA ALA A 136 8.88 1.79 17.91
C ALA A 136 7.49 1.19 17.66
N ASP A 137 6.69 1.83 16.81
CA ASP A 137 5.35 1.36 16.43
C ASP A 137 5.39 -0.04 15.80
N GLN A 138 6.39 -0.29 14.93
CA GLN A 138 6.59 -1.60 14.32
C GLN A 138 6.83 -2.69 15.38
N LYS A 139 7.72 -2.42 16.35
CA LYS A 139 8.03 -3.38 17.42
C LYS A 139 6.79 -3.69 18.26
N ALA A 140 5.97 -2.69 18.56
CA ALA A 140 4.74 -2.87 19.34
C ALA A 140 3.73 -3.77 18.62
N VAL A 141 3.45 -3.48 17.34
CA VAL A 141 2.52 -4.28 16.53
C VAL A 141 3.05 -5.70 16.29
N ASP A 142 4.34 -5.83 15.97
CA ASP A 142 4.96 -7.13 15.72
C ASP A 142 4.93 -8.02 16.98
N LYS A 143 5.12 -7.45 18.17
CA LYS A 143 5.08 -8.20 19.43
C LYS A 143 3.73 -8.91 19.61
N ALA A 144 2.62 -8.21 19.37
CA ALA A 144 1.28 -8.78 19.47
C ALA A 144 1.03 -9.85 18.39
N LEU A 145 1.36 -9.56 17.12
CA LEU A 145 1.17 -10.51 16.03
C LEU A 145 2.03 -11.78 16.18
N LEU A 146 3.26 -11.64 16.64
CA LEU A 146 4.16 -12.78 16.86
C LEU A 146 3.66 -13.71 17.98
N ALA A 147 3.00 -13.17 19.00
CA ALA A 147 2.41 -13.99 20.06
C ALA A 147 1.30 -14.90 19.48
N GLU A 148 0.48 -14.37 18.57
CA GLU A 148 -0.57 -15.16 17.91
C GLU A 148 -0.02 -16.14 16.89
N ILE A 149 0.92 -15.71 16.04
CA ILE A 149 1.51 -16.54 14.98
C ILE A 149 2.20 -17.79 15.53
N LYS A 150 2.79 -17.69 16.72
CA LYS A 150 3.46 -18.83 17.37
C LYS A 150 2.50 -19.92 17.85
N LYS A 151 1.21 -19.60 18.06
CA LYS A 151 0.21 -20.57 18.53
C LYS A 151 -0.09 -21.63 17.46
N THR A 152 -0.04 -21.23 16.19
CA THR A 152 -0.31 -22.14 15.07
C THR A 152 1.00 -22.73 14.54
N PRO A 153 1.16 -24.06 14.50
CA PRO A 153 2.34 -24.70 13.93
C PRO A 153 2.60 -24.26 12.49
N LEU A 154 3.88 -24.15 12.11
CA LEU A 154 4.35 -23.82 10.75
C LEU A 154 3.96 -22.43 10.19
N LEU A 155 3.10 -21.68 10.87
CA LEU A 155 2.61 -20.39 10.36
C LEU A 155 3.72 -19.34 10.25
N LYS A 156 4.68 -19.35 11.18
CA LYS A 156 5.86 -18.48 11.12
C LYS A 156 6.72 -18.77 9.89
N GLN A 157 6.98 -20.04 9.59
CA GLN A 157 7.74 -20.48 8.42
C GLN A 157 6.99 -20.13 7.12
N TYR A 158 5.67 -20.32 7.12
CA TYR A 158 4.80 -19.98 5.99
C TYR A 158 4.88 -18.49 5.63
N LEU A 159 4.83 -17.60 6.63
CA LEU A 159 4.93 -16.15 6.44
C LEU A 159 6.33 -15.68 6.02
N ALA A 160 7.38 -16.37 6.50
CA ALA A 160 8.77 -16.08 6.12
C ALA A 160 9.07 -16.44 4.67
N ALA A 161 8.53 -17.57 4.20
CA ALA A 161 8.67 -18.02 2.82
C ALA A 161 7.90 -17.10 1.85
N SER A 162 8.48 -16.88 0.67
CA SER A 162 7.81 -16.17 -0.42
C SER A 162 6.95 -17.15 -1.24
N PHE A 163 5.80 -16.69 -1.73
CA PHE A 163 4.98 -17.38 -2.71
C PHE A 163 5.61 -17.26 -4.11
N SER A 164 5.62 -18.38 -4.83
CA SER A 164 5.87 -18.43 -6.27
C SER A 164 5.02 -19.53 -6.89
N LEU A 165 4.59 -19.33 -8.13
CA LEU A 165 3.95 -20.37 -8.93
C LEU A 165 5.01 -21.38 -9.37
N LYS A 166 4.64 -22.65 -9.36
CA LYS A 166 5.47 -23.77 -9.79
C LYS A 166 5.01 -24.26 -11.16
N ASN A 167 5.83 -25.11 -11.76
CA ASN A 167 5.49 -25.74 -13.03
C ASN A 167 4.22 -26.58 -12.86
N GLY A 168 3.21 -26.32 -13.70
CA GLY A 168 1.91 -26.98 -13.64
C GLY A 168 0.85 -26.28 -12.77
N ASP A 169 1.23 -25.29 -11.97
CA ASP A 169 0.25 -24.51 -11.19
C ASP A 169 -0.64 -23.70 -12.13
N LYS A 170 -1.96 -23.88 -12.02
CA LYS A 170 -2.94 -23.09 -12.77
C LYS A 170 -3.76 -22.23 -11.80
N PRO A 171 -3.54 -20.90 -11.75
CA PRO A 171 -4.17 -20.03 -10.76
C PRO A 171 -5.70 -20.07 -10.72
N HIS A 172 -6.36 -20.39 -11.84
CA HIS A 172 -7.81 -20.54 -11.91
C HIS A 172 -8.34 -21.79 -11.18
N MET A 173 -7.50 -22.78 -10.89
CA MET A 173 -7.85 -23.97 -10.11
C MET A 173 -7.40 -23.87 -8.64
N LEU A 174 -6.43 -23.00 -8.35
CA LEU A 174 -5.86 -22.88 -7.02
C LEU A 174 -6.84 -22.21 -6.06
N LYS A 175 -6.94 -22.78 -4.85
CA LYS A 175 -7.59 -22.16 -3.70
C LYS A 175 -6.49 -21.54 -2.85
N PHE A 176 -6.59 -20.23 -2.67
CA PHE A 176 -5.68 -19.46 -1.84
C PHE A 176 -6.28 -19.32 -0.44
#